data_AF-Q2SK92-F1
#
_entry.id   AF-Q2SK92-F1
#
_cell.length_a   1.000
_cell.length_b   1.000
_cell.length_c   1.000
_cell.angle_alpha   90.00
_cell.angle_beta   90.00
_cell.angle_gamma   90.00
#
_symmetry.space_group_name_H-M   'P 1'
#
loop_
_entity.id
_entity.type
_entity.pdbx_description
1 polymer ?
#
loop_
_entity_poly.entity_id
_entity_poly.type
_entity_poly.pdbx_seq_one_letter_code
_entity_poly.pdbx_strand_id
1 'polypeptide(L)'
;MQKLNVIAIDLAKNVFQVCKTDQHGRVVFNKAMTRTSLKTFLIREKVSMVAMESCGGTHYWGRYAEAAGHYVKAISARQVKAFRQGQKTDANDALAIAVRQPHIKTSRVISAQEQCLQGIECMRDLLVKQKVSLSNQLRGLLLEFGLPIAQGDRALN
;
A
#
# COMPACT_ATOMS: atom_id res chain seq x y z
N MET A 1 19.62 18.57 5.63
CA MET A 1 18.45 17.92 5.00
C MET A 1 18.10 18.73 3.75
N GLN A 2 18.20 18.17 2.54
CA GLN A 2 17.89 18.95 1.33
C GLN A 2 16.45 19.47 1.38
N LYS A 3 16.28 20.76 1.12
CA LYS A 3 14.99 21.46 1.04
C LYS A 3 14.28 21.08 -0.27
N LEU A 4 13.87 19.81 -0.39
CA LEU A 4 13.15 19.30 -1.55
C LEU A 4 11.66 19.63 -1.47
N ASN A 5 11.01 19.75 -2.62
CA ASN A 5 9.55 19.72 -2.72
C ASN A 5 9.01 18.36 -2.26
N VAL A 6 7.77 18.33 -1.77
CA VAL A 6 7.07 17.08 -1.44
C VAL A 6 5.99 16.83 -2.49
N ILE A 7 5.96 15.61 -3.01
CA ILE A 7 4.88 15.08 -3.84
C ILE A 7 4.17 14.05 -2.97
N ALA A 8 3.06 14.44 -2.37
CA ALA A 8 2.21 13.56 -1.61
C ALA A 8 1.17 12.92 -2.53
N ILE A 9 1.07 11.59 -2.47
CA ILE A 9 0.20 10.81 -3.32
C ILE A 9 -0.71 9.98 -2.44
N ASP A 10 -2.00 10.27 -2.49
CA ASP A 10 -3.01 9.31 -2.04
C ASP A 10 -3.26 8.30 -3.17
N LEU A 11 -3.02 7.03 -2.85
CA LEU A 11 -2.90 5.97 -3.84
C LEU A 11 -4.25 5.28 -4.07
N ALA A 12 -4.62 5.12 -5.33
CA ALA A 12 -5.75 4.30 -5.75
C ALA A 12 -5.42 3.44 -6.98
N LYS A 13 -6.43 2.80 -7.56
CA LYS A 13 -6.26 1.96 -8.75
C LYS A 13 -5.97 2.79 -10.01
N ASN A 14 -6.83 3.78 -10.28
CA ASN A 14 -6.88 4.50 -11.56
C ASN A 14 -6.75 6.02 -11.45
N VAL A 15 -7.32 6.61 -10.39
CA VAL A 15 -7.33 8.06 -10.15
C VAL A 15 -6.67 8.32 -8.80
N PHE A 16 -5.61 9.10 -8.80
CA PHE A 16 -4.73 9.37 -7.67
C PHE A 16 -4.90 10.82 -7.26
N GLN A 17 -4.98 11.12 -5.98
CA GLN A 17 -4.88 12.50 -5.55
C GLN A 17 -3.42 12.86 -5.30
N VAL A 18 -2.95 13.89 -5.99
CA VAL A 18 -1.55 14.33 -5.92
C VAL A 18 -1.50 15.76 -5.39
N CYS A 19 -0.89 15.89 -4.22
CA CYS A 19 -0.60 17.17 -3.60
C CYS A 19 0.89 17.47 -3.70
N LYS A 20 1.26 18.59 -4.30
CA LYS A 20 2.65 19.06 -4.35
C LYS A 20 2.81 20.24 -3.39
N THR A 21 3.82 20.17 -2.54
CA THR A 21 4.25 21.30 -1.71
C THR A 21 5.65 21.75 -2.07
N ASP A 22 5.91 23.04 -1.89
CA ASP A 22 7.25 23.58 -2.02
C ASP A 22 8.15 23.18 -0.84
N GLN A 23 9.41 23.60 -0.89
CA GLN A 23 10.37 23.37 0.18
C GLN A 23 9.97 23.96 1.56
N HIS A 24 9.04 24.91 1.58
CA HIS A 24 8.51 25.55 2.79
C HIS A 24 7.20 24.90 3.28
N GLY A 25 6.71 23.87 2.58
CA GLY A 25 5.46 23.19 2.92
C GLY A 25 4.21 23.92 2.41
N ARG A 26 4.35 24.96 1.58
CA ARG A 26 3.19 25.63 0.95
C ARG A 26 2.67 24.76 -0.18
N VAL A 27 1.36 24.57 -0.22
CA VAL A 27 0.69 23.80 -1.29
C VAL A 27 0.80 24.55 -2.61
N VAL A 28 1.47 23.94 -3.59
CA VAL A 28 1.54 24.43 -4.98
C VAL A 28 0.28 24.02 -5.73
N PHE A 29 -0.13 22.76 -5.58
CA PHE A 29 -1.40 22.26 -6.07
C PHE A 29 -1.83 21.01 -5.31
N ASN A 30 -3.11 20.69 -5.39
CA ASN A 30 -3.68 19.42 -4.96
C ASN A 30 -4.76 19.01 -5.96
N LYS A 31 -4.51 17.95 -6.76
CA LYS A 31 -5.42 17.56 -7.85
C LYS A 31 -5.43 16.07 -8.13
N ALA A 32 -6.54 15.60 -8.67
CA ALA A 32 -6.68 14.25 -9.18
C ALA A 32 -5.83 14.08 -10.46
N MET A 33 -5.19 12.92 -10.58
CA MET A 33 -4.38 12.50 -11.71
C MET A 33 -4.75 11.08 -12.11
N THR A 34 -4.79 10.79 -13.41
CA THR A 34 -4.88 9.41 -13.89
C THR A 34 -3.56 8.67 -13.69
N ARG A 35 -3.61 7.33 -13.78
CA ARG A 35 -2.41 6.48 -13.76
C ARG A 35 -1.36 6.90 -14.78
N THR A 36 -1.78 7.22 -16.01
CA THR A 36 -0.86 7.65 -17.08
C THR A 36 -0.29 9.03 -16.79
N SER A 37 -1.12 9.99 -16.34
CA SER A 37 -0.61 11.32 -16.01
C SER A 37 0.36 11.31 -14.83
N LEU A 38 0.12 10.46 -13.82
CA LEU A 38 1.01 10.34 -12.67
C LEU A 38 2.39 9.80 -13.07
N LYS A 39 2.44 8.79 -13.95
CA LYS A 39 3.70 8.29 -14.52
C LYS A 39 4.50 9.40 -15.21
N THR A 40 3.86 10.10 -16.13
CA THR A 40 4.47 11.21 -16.88
C THR A 40 4.90 12.34 -15.95
N PHE A 41 4.10 12.63 -14.92
CA PHE A 41 4.40 13.65 -13.92
C PHE A 41 5.67 13.31 -13.15
N LEU A 42 5.79 12.09 -12.60
CA LEU A 42 6.97 11.66 -11.86
C LEU A 42 8.25 11.70 -12.74
N ILE A 43 8.19 11.29 -14.00
CA ILE A 43 9.37 11.36 -14.88
C ILE A 43 9.82 12.81 -15.15
N ARG A 44 8.86 13.73 -15.34
CA ARG A 44 9.16 15.11 -15.76
C ARG A 44 9.49 16.03 -14.59
N GLU A 45 9.02 15.70 -13.40
CA GLU A 45 9.16 16.55 -12.23
C GLU A 45 10.60 16.52 -11.71
N LYS A 46 11.05 17.64 -11.13
CA LYS A 46 12.38 17.70 -10.52
C LYS A 46 12.47 16.72 -9.34
N VAL A 47 13.68 16.25 -9.05
CA VAL A 47 13.98 15.42 -7.87
C VAL A 47 13.31 16.02 -6.64
N SER A 48 12.51 15.19 -5.96
CA SER A 48 11.56 15.58 -4.92
C SER A 48 11.43 14.43 -3.93
N MET A 49 10.84 14.71 -2.77
CA MET A 49 10.40 13.68 -1.83
C MET A 49 8.99 13.22 -2.22
N VAL A 50 8.84 11.97 -2.64
CA VAL A 50 7.53 11.35 -2.89
C VAL A 50 7.06 10.65 -1.62
N ALA A 51 6.00 11.18 -1.01
CA ALA A 51 5.34 10.61 0.15
C ALA A 51 4.04 9.93 -0.27
N MET A 52 3.75 8.74 0.27
CA MET A 52 2.53 8.00 -0.06
C MET A 52 2.01 7.25 1.16
N GLU A 53 0.69 7.08 1.26
CA GLU A 53 0.11 6.16 2.23
C GLU A 53 0.45 4.71 1.85
N SER A 54 0.84 3.90 2.84
CA SER A 54 1.15 2.49 2.69
C SER A 54 -0.15 1.71 2.47
N CYS A 55 -0.52 1.54 1.21
CA CYS A 55 -1.65 0.74 0.76
C CYS A 55 -1.29 -0.17 -0.44
N GLY A 56 -2.30 -0.78 -1.05
CA GLY A 56 -2.13 -1.54 -2.30
C GLY A 56 -1.50 -0.69 -3.40
N GLY A 57 -0.38 -1.15 -3.96
CA GLY A 57 0.33 -0.45 -5.04
C GLY A 57 1.50 0.43 -4.59
N THR A 58 1.69 0.65 -3.28
CA THR A 58 2.81 1.42 -2.70
C THR A 58 4.16 0.96 -3.22
N HIS A 59 4.41 -0.35 -3.25
CA HIS A 59 5.71 -0.87 -3.70
C HIS A 59 5.98 -0.60 -5.18
N TYR A 60 4.96 -0.71 -6.04
CA TYR A 60 5.11 -0.40 -7.46
C TYR A 60 5.42 1.09 -7.67
N TRP A 61 4.62 1.97 -7.07
CA TRP A 61 4.78 3.42 -7.23
C TRP A 61 6.04 3.95 -6.55
N GLY A 62 6.43 3.37 -5.42
CA GLY A 62 7.69 3.65 -4.76
C GLY A 62 8.87 3.34 -5.67
N ARG A 63 8.97 2.11 -6.17
CA ARG A 63 10.05 1.74 -7.11
C ARG A 63 10.04 2.59 -8.38
N TYR A 64 8.86 2.93 -8.89
CA TYR A 64 8.73 3.79 -10.07
C TYR A 64 9.27 5.21 -9.81
N ALA A 65 8.93 5.80 -8.66
CA ALA A 65 9.44 7.11 -8.25
C ALA A 65 10.95 7.09 -7.97
N GLU A 66 11.46 6.04 -7.33
CA GLU A 66 12.90 5.83 -7.11
C GLU A 66 13.66 5.74 -8.43
N ALA A 67 13.14 4.99 -9.41
CA ALA A 67 13.71 4.88 -10.75
C ALA A 67 13.69 6.21 -11.52
N ALA A 68 12.74 7.10 -11.23
CA ALA A 68 12.70 8.47 -11.75
C ALA A 68 13.64 9.44 -10.97
N GLY A 69 14.37 8.95 -9.97
CA GLY A 69 15.35 9.72 -9.21
C GLY A 69 14.78 10.43 -7.97
N HIS A 70 13.54 10.14 -7.56
CA HIS A 70 12.96 10.71 -6.35
C HIS A 70 13.34 9.93 -5.10
N TYR A 71 13.28 10.61 -3.96
CA TYR A 71 13.32 9.94 -2.66
C TYR A 71 11.91 9.51 -2.27
N VAL A 72 11.75 8.31 -1.71
CA VAL A 72 10.42 7.78 -1.37
C VAL A 72 10.24 7.60 0.13
N LYS A 73 9.07 7.98 0.62
CA LYS A 73 8.59 7.70 1.99
C LYS A 73 7.19 7.09 1.94
N ALA A 74 7.09 5.81 2.28
CA ALA A 74 5.81 5.17 2.54
C ALA A 74 5.42 5.38 4.02
N ILE A 75 4.24 5.95 4.26
CA ILE A 75 3.75 6.32 5.59
C ILE A 75 2.57 5.42 5.94
N SER A 76 2.46 4.93 7.17
CA SER A 76 1.33 4.07 7.54
C SER A 76 -0.01 4.85 7.58
N ALA A 77 -1.11 4.20 7.22
CA ALA A 77 -2.47 4.76 7.31
C ALA A 77 -2.78 5.37 8.68
N ARG A 78 -2.29 4.73 9.76
CA ARG A 78 -2.45 5.21 11.14
C ARG A 78 -1.81 6.58 11.35
N GLN A 79 -0.62 6.78 10.79
CA GLN A 79 0.08 8.05 10.89
C GLN A 79 -0.59 9.11 10.00
N VAL A 80 -0.97 8.77 8.76
CA VAL A 80 -1.69 9.70 7.87
C VAL A 80 -2.97 10.22 8.53
N LYS A 81 -3.76 9.32 9.14
CA LYS A 81 -5.00 9.68 9.86
C LYS A 81 -4.77 10.70 10.97
N ALA A 82 -3.63 10.68 11.65
CA ALA A 82 -3.31 11.62 12.72
C ALA A 82 -3.10 13.06 12.23
N PHE A 83 -2.78 13.24 10.95
CA PHE A 83 -2.53 14.56 10.34
C PHE A 83 -3.65 15.04 9.43
N ARG A 84 -4.66 14.20 9.16
CA ARG A 84 -5.80 14.60 8.36
C ARG A 84 -6.64 15.64 9.09
N GLN A 85 -6.88 16.76 8.41
CA GLN A 85 -7.83 17.76 8.84
C GLN A 85 -9.17 17.55 8.14
N GLY A 86 -10.26 17.61 8.90
CA GLY A 86 -11.62 17.42 8.37
C GLY A 86 -11.97 15.97 8.02
N GLN A 87 -12.97 15.82 7.15
CA GLN A 87 -13.51 14.52 6.75
C GLN A 87 -12.54 13.73 5.88
N LYS A 88 -12.71 12.41 5.84
CA LYS A 88 -11.93 11.53 4.97
C LYS A 88 -12.32 11.79 3.50
N THR A 89 -11.39 12.36 2.76
CA THR A 89 -11.45 12.57 1.31
C THR A 89 -10.04 12.43 0.75
N ASP A 90 -9.91 12.04 -0.51
CA ASP A 90 -8.59 11.84 -1.14
C ASP A 90 -7.77 13.15 -1.13
N ALA A 91 -8.44 14.30 -1.30
CA ALA A 91 -7.84 15.63 -1.19
C ALA A 91 -7.24 15.90 0.20
N ASN A 92 -7.96 15.57 1.27
CA ASN A 92 -7.50 15.77 2.63
C ASN A 92 -6.46 14.72 3.04
N ASP A 93 -6.57 13.48 2.56
CA ASP A 93 -5.57 12.43 2.76
C ASP A 93 -4.24 12.82 2.08
N ALA A 94 -4.27 13.33 0.84
CA ALA A 94 -3.07 13.85 0.15
C ALA A 94 -2.42 15.03 0.88
N LEU A 95 -3.20 15.95 1.47
CA LEU A 95 -2.67 17.03 2.31
C LEU A 95 -2.03 16.50 3.60
N ALA A 96 -2.65 15.51 4.24
CA ALA A 96 -2.12 14.87 5.44
C ALA A 96 -0.78 14.18 5.16
N ILE A 97 -0.66 13.50 4.01
CA ILE A 97 0.59 12.86 3.56
C ILE A 97 1.67 13.91 3.26
N ALA A 98 1.29 15.11 2.78
CA ALA A 98 2.23 16.19 2.46
C ALA A 98 2.87 16.83 3.70
N VAL A 99 2.34 16.58 4.89
CA VAL A 99 2.87 17.13 6.14
C VAL A 99 4.27 16.60 6.41
N ARG A 100 5.24 17.51 6.48
CA ARG A 100 6.63 17.17 6.79
C ARG A 100 6.76 16.92 8.28
N GLN A 101 6.95 15.66 8.67
CA GLN A 101 7.26 15.29 10.05
C GLN A 101 8.68 14.73 10.16
N PRO A 102 9.58 15.34 10.98
CA PRO A 102 10.97 14.91 11.08
C PRO A 102 11.13 13.46 11.56
N HIS A 103 10.25 13.01 12.47
CA HIS A 103 10.38 11.72 13.17
C HIS A 103 9.33 10.69 12.75
N ILE A 104 8.71 10.86 11.59
CA ILE A 104 7.72 9.88 11.12
C ILE A 104 8.44 8.58 10.69
N LYS A 105 8.09 7.46 11.33
CA LYS A 105 8.56 6.14 10.91
C LYS A 105 7.97 5.83 9.53
N THR A 106 8.83 5.46 8.59
CA THR A 106 8.43 5.12 7.22
C THR A 106 8.62 3.63 6.97
N SER A 107 7.72 3.05 6.19
CA SER A 107 7.84 1.68 5.69
C SER A 107 8.87 1.62 4.55
N ARG A 108 9.62 0.54 4.47
CA ARG A 108 10.54 0.28 3.35
C ARG A 108 9.74 -0.06 2.09
N VAL A 109 10.17 0.49 0.96
CA VAL A 109 9.77 0.00 -0.37
C VAL A 109 10.64 -1.22 -0.68
N ILE A 110 10.02 -2.38 -0.85
CA ILE A 110 10.71 -3.62 -1.17
C ILE A 110 10.85 -3.80 -2.69
N SER A 111 11.84 -4.58 -3.10
CA SER A 111 12.07 -4.99 -4.49
C SER A 111 10.91 -5.84 -5.04
N ALA A 112 10.88 -6.02 -6.36
CA ALA A 112 9.89 -6.89 -6.99
C ALA A 112 10.08 -8.36 -6.56
N GLN A 113 11.33 -8.81 -6.42
CA GLN A 113 11.67 -10.16 -5.99
C GLN A 113 11.24 -10.44 -4.55
N GLU A 114 11.54 -9.53 -3.61
CA GLU A 114 11.08 -9.62 -2.22
C GLU A 114 9.54 -9.65 -2.15
N GLN A 115 8.87 -8.81 -2.95
CA GLN A 115 7.41 -8.79 -3.04
C GLN A 115 6.84 -10.10 -3.59
N CYS A 116 7.49 -10.72 -4.58
CA CYS A 116 7.09 -12.02 -5.12
C CYS A 116 7.21 -13.13 -4.07
N LEU A 117 8.31 -13.18 -3.31
CA LEU A 117 8.50 -14.16 -2.24
C LEU A 117 7.41 -14.02 -1.17
N GLN A 118 7.14 -12.79 -0.71
CA GLN A 118 6.04 -12.53 0.22
C GLN A 118 4.69 -13.00 -0.34
N GLY A 119 4.45 -12.77 -1.63
CA GLY A 119 3.24 -13.23 -2.31
C GLY A 119 3.07 -14.74 -2.29
N ILE A 120 4.14 -15.50 -2.53
CA ILE A 120 4.12 -16.97 -2.50
C ILE A 120 3.75 -17.48 -1.11
N GLU A 121 4.36 -16.93 -0.06
CA GLU A 121 4.05 -17.32 1.32
C GLU A 121 2.59 -17.01 1.68
N CYS A 122 2.08 -15.83 1.34
CA CYS A 122 0.68 -15.48 1.56
C CYS A 122 -0.30 -16.41 0.80
N MET A 123 0.02 -16.79 -0.44
CA MET A 123 -0.79 -17.73 -1.23
C MET A 123 -0.78 -19.13 -0.60
N ARG A 124 0.39 -19.60 -0.14
CA ARG A 124 0.52 -20.88 0.56
C ARG A 124 -0.32 -20.91 1.83
N ASP A 125 -0.21 -19.88 2.67
CA ASP A 125 -0.98 -19.76 3.90
C ASP A 125 -2.49 -19.77 3.66
N LEU A 126 -2.95 -19.09 2.59
CA LEU A 126 -4.35 -19.10 2.19
C LEU A 126 -4.80 -20.52 1.80
N LEU A 127 -4.02 -21.21 0.97
CA LEU A 127 -4.34 -22.58 0.53
C LEU A 127 -4.41 -23.55 1.70
N VAL A 128 -3.49 -23.46 2.66
CA VAL A 128 -3.52 -24.27 3.88
C VAL A 128 -4.80 -24.02 4.68
N LYS A 129 -5.17 -22.75 4.88
CA LYS A 129 -6.42 -22.40 5.59
C LYS A 129 -7.66 -22.90 4.87
N GLN A 130 -7.72 -22.77 3.54
CA GLN A 130 -8.82 -23.28 2.73
C GLN A 130 -8.93 -24.80 2.79
N LYS A 131 -7.80 -25.51 2.70
CA LYS A 131 -7.75 -26.96 2.87
C LYS A 131 -8.30 -27.40 4.22
N VAL A 132 -7.85 -26.76 5.30
CA VAL A 132 -8.31 -27.08 6.66
C VAL A 132 -9.80 -26.76 6.81
N SER A 133 -10.27 -25.61 6.30
CA SER A 133 -11.68 -25.23 6.33
C SER A 133 -12.56 -26.26 5.61
N LEU A 134 -12.19 -26.64 4.39
CA LEU A 134 -12.93 -27.64 3.61
C LEU A 134 -12.91 -29.01 4.29
N SER A 135 -11.76 -29.40 4.84
CA SER A 135 -11.61 -30.66 5.59
C SER A 135 -12.51 -30.70 6.82
N ASN A 136 -12.65 -29.60 7.54
CA ASN A 136 -13.54 -29.50 8.70
C ASN A 136 -15.01 -29.52 8.28
N GLN A 137 -15.36 -28.83 7.19
CA GLN A 137 -16.72 -28.83 6.65
C GLN A 137 -17.14 -30.24 6.22
N LEU A 138 -16.27 -30.98 5.52
CA LEU A 138 -16.54 -32.35 5.09
C LEU A 138 -16.75 -33.30 6.28
N ARG A 139 -15.89 -33.19 7.32
CA ARG A 139 -16.07 -33.98 8.55
C ARG A 139 -17.39 -33.68 9.25
N GLY A 140 -17.75 -32.40 9.37
CA GLY A 140 -19.02 -32.00 9.96
C GLY A 140 -20.20 -32.56 9.18
N LEU A 141 -20.18 -32.47 7.86
CA LEU A 141 -21.25 -33.00 7.00
C LEU A 141 -21.39 -34.52 7.14
N LEU A 142 -20.29 -35.28 7.05
CA LEU A 142 -20.34 -36.74 7.11
C LEU A 142 -20.73 -37.27 8.50
N LEU A 143 -20.44 -36.50 9.56
CA LEU A 143 -20.91 -36.82 10.91
C LEU A 143 -22.45 -36.83 11.00
N GLU A 144 -23.15 -35.92 10.31
CA GLU A 144 -24.62 -35.93 10.23
C GLU A 144 -25.18 -37.20 9.58
N PHE A 145 -24.39 -37.84 8.71
CA PHE A 145 -24.72 -39.13 8.10
C PHE A 145 -24.19 -40.33 8.90
N GLY A 146 -23.69 -40.12 10.12
CA GLY A 146 -23.18 -41.19 10.98
C GLY A 146 -21.82 -41.75 10.55
N LEU A 147 -21.07 -41.02 9.72
CA LEU A 147 -19.75 -41.41 9.23
C LEU A 147 -18.65 -40.57 9.91
N PRO A 148 -18.18 -40.94 11.11
CA PRO A 148 -17.11 -40.21 11.78
C PRO A 148 -15.77 -40.42 11.09
N ILE A 149 -15.11 -39.32 10.70
CA ILE A 149 -13.76 -39.33 10.13
C ILE A 149 -12.76 -38.71 11.12
N ALA A 150 -11.63 -39.40 11.33
CA ALA A 150 -10.56 -38.91 12.19
C ALA A 150 -9.97 -37.56 11.72
N GLN A 151 -9.41 -36.79 12.66
CA GLN A 151 -8.69 -35.57 12.33
C GLN A 151 -7.36 -35.86 11.61
N GLY A 152 -6.89 -34.88 10.83
CA GLY A 152 -5.62 -34.95 10.09
C GLY A 152 -5.79 -35.26 8.60
N ASP A 153 -4.82 -34.80 7.80
CA ASP A 153 -4.88 -34.88 6.33
C ASP A 153 -4.95 -36.32 5.81
N ARG A 154 -4.26 -37.26 6.47
CA ARG A 154 -4.25 -38.68 6.06
C ARG A 154 -5.62 -39.35 6.12
N ALA A 155 -6.52 -38.85 6.95
CA ALA A 155 -7.85 -39.43 7.11
C ALA A 155 -8.84 -38.97 6.01
N LEU A 156 -8.44 -38.00 5.17
CA LEU A 156 -9.26 -37.44 4.09
C LEU A 156 -8.68 -37.67 2.69
N ASN A 157 -7.51 -38.33 2.61
CA ASN A 157 -6.83 -38.65 1.35
C ASN A 157 -7.14 -40.09 0.92
#